data_AF-A0A7S6M495-F1
#
_entry.id   AF-A0A7S6M495-F1
#
_cell.length_a   1.000
_cell.length_b   1.000
_cell.length_c   1.000
_cell.angle_alpha   90.00
_cell.angle_beta   90.00
_cell.angle_gamma   90.00
#
_symmetry.space_group_name_H-M   'P 1'
#
loop_
_entity.id
_entity.type
_entity.pdbx_description
1 polymer ?
#
loop_
_entity_poly.entity_id
_entity_poly.type
_entity_poly.pdbx_seq_one_letter_code
_entity_poly.pdbx_strand_id
1 'polypeptide(L)'
;MFGVISYVGICMVASGVLSALYVITRPIHIRDEMRSWRLWAGLSVVLMILPYAAFEVQTHTVGKEMADAAEEVIAHSDIQGDLKYYKVLFTTGSWADVVVVGEEPNTWGGIDRPVVRAKLVREEGEWVVASSHLVYSDNQNVDGIVFPPFW
;
A
#
# COMPACT_ATOMS: atom_id res chain seq x y z
N MET A 1 7.50 -10.56 6.44
CA MET A 1 8.21 -9.70 7.42
C MET A 1 9.27 -8.78 6.81
N PHE A 2 10.11 -9.22 5.87
CA PHE A 2 11.16 -8.39 5.25
C PHE A 2 10.63 -7.09 4.62
N GLY A 3 9.45 -7.12 3.99
CA GLY A 3 8.83 -5.91 3.41
C GLY A 3 8.61 -4.78 4.41
N VAL A 4 8.12 -5.07 5.62
CA VAL A 4 7.93 -4.05 6.69
C VAL A 4 9.26 -3.45 7.12
N ILE A 5 10.26 -4.30 7.36
CA ILE A 5 11.56 -3.86 7.88
C ILE A 5 12.23 -2.93 6.85
N SER A 6 12.23 -3.34 5.58
CA SER A 6 12.76 -2.53 4.48
C SER A 6 11.99 -1.21 4.33
N TYR A 7 10.66 -1.24 4.43
CA TYR A 7 9.82 -0.05 4.37
C TYR A 7 10.15 0.96 5.48
N VAL A 8 10.19 0.49 6.74
CA VAL A 8 10.55 1.33 7.89
C VAL A 8 11.95 1.91 7.73
N GLY A 9 12.92 1.09 7.29
CA GLY A 9 14.29 1.54 7.03
C GLY A 9 14.35 2.68 6.00
N ILE A 10 13.66 2.54 4.87
CA ILE A 10 13.58 3.58 3.84
C ILE A 10 12.95 4.86 4.40
N CYS A 11 11.84 4.76 5.14
CA CYS A 11 11.19 5.92 5.75
C CYS A 11 12.10 6.64 6.76
N MET A 12 12.89 5.91 7.56
CA MET A 12 13.84 6.48 8.51
C MET A 12 15.02 7.20 7.82
N VAL A 13 15.52 6.65 6.72
CA VAL A 13 16.57 7.30 5.92
C VAL A 13 16.03 8.56 5.25
N ALA A 14 14.84 8.47 4.63
CA ALA A 14 14.18 9.62 3.99
C ALA A 14 13.88 10.74 4.99
N SER A 15 13.38 10.42 6.19
CA SER A 15 13.17 11.42 7.24
C SER A 15 14.48 12.06 7.71
N GLY A 16 15.58 11.29 7.74
CA GLY A 16 16.93 11.79 8.02
C GLY A 16 17.38 12.85 7.02
N VAL A 17 17.24 12.57 5.72
CA VAL A 17 17.57 13.50 4.64
C VAL A 17 16.72 14.75 4.71
N LEU A 18 15.39 14.62 4.87
CA LEU A 18 14.49 15.78 4.99
C LEU A 18 14.81 16.64 6.21
N SER A 19 15.12 16.00 7.34
CA SER A 19 15.50 16.70 8.56
C SER A 19 16.82 17.45 8.37
N ALA A 20 17.80 16.86 7.70
CA ALA A 20 19.07 17.50 7.39
C ALA A 20 18.89 18.71 6.46
N LEU A 21 18.10 18.55 5.39
CA LEU A 21 17.77 19.65 4.47
C LEU A 21 17.09 20.80 5.20
N TYR A 22 16.11 20.51 6.06
CA TYR A 22 15.44 21.52 6.88
C TYR A 22 16.42 22.25 7.82
N VAL A 23 17.35 21.51 8.43
CA VAL A 23 18.36 22.11 9.32
C VAL A 23 19.33 23.02 8.56
N ILE A 24 19.66 22.71 7.30
CA ILE A 24 20.57 23.51 6.47
C ILE A 24 19.89 24.79 5.94
N THR A 25 18.61 24.71 5.55
CA THR A 25 17.88 25.83 4.94
C THR A 25 17.33 26.83 5.96
N ARG A 26 17.46 26.57 7.26
CA ARG A 26 16.89 27.42 8.31
C ARG A 26 17.69 28.72 8.54
N PRO A 27 17.03 29.80 8.97
CA PRO A 27 17.69 31.03 9.39
C PRO A 27 18.48 30.85 10.69
N ILE A 28 19.64 31.52 10.76
CA ILE A 28 20.67 31.33 11.81
C ILE A 28 20.18 31.74 13.21
N HIS A 29 19.17 32.61 13.31
CA HIS A 29 18.67 33.15 14.58
C HIS A 29 17.84 32.15 15.42
N ILE A 30 17.52 30.96 14.90
CA ILE A 30 16.71 29.91 15.58
C ILE A 30 17.60 28.71 15.99
N ARG A 31 18.92 28.92 16.12
CA ARG A 31 19.87 27.81 16.31
C ARG A 31 19.68 27.01 17.60
N ASP A 32 19.25 27.66 18.69
CA ASP A 32 19.33 27.10 20.04
C ASP A 32 18.02 26.45 20.54
N GLU A 33 16.89 26.71 19.89
CA GLU A 33 15.59 26.19 20.35
C GLU A 33 15.27 24.79 19.80
N MET A 34 15.92 24.39 18.70
CA MET A 34 15.44 23.25 17.92
C MET A 34 16.11 21.93 18.31
N ARG A 35 15.28 20.95 18.70
CA ARG A 35 15.70 19.57 18.96
C ARG A 35 15.56 18.73 17.69
N SER A 36 16.64 18.65 16.89
CA SER A 36 16.64 17.97 15.58
C SER A 36 16.15 16.52 15.62
N TRP A 37 16.38 15.80 16.72
CA TRP A 37 15.87 14.43 16.90
C TRP A 37 14.34 14.36 16.97
N ARG A 38 13.66 15.40 17.49
CA ARG A 38 12.19 15.47 17.53
C ARG A 38 11.60 15.69 16.15
N LEU A 39 12.23 16.56 15.35
CA LEU A 39 11.85 16.76 13.95
C LEU A 39 12.00 15.46 13.16
N TRP A 40 13.15 14.80 13.29
CA TRP A 40 13.40 13.53 12.63
C TRP A 40 12.41 12.44 13.03
N ALA A 41 12.13 12.29 14.33
CA ALA A 41 11.13 11.35 14.82
C ALA A 41 9.74 11.68 14.27
N GLY A 42 9.32 12.95 14.30
CA GLY A 42 8.04 13.39 13.75
C GLY A 42 7.92 13.10 12.26
N LEU A 43 8.93 13.46 11.45
CA LEU A 43 8.95 13.18 10.02
C LEU A 43 8.96 11.68 9.71
N SER A 44 9.65 10.87 10.51
CA SER A 44 9.66 9.41 10.31
C SER A 44 8.26 8.82 10.45
N VAL A 45 7.51 9.22 11.47
CA VAL A 45 6.13 8.76 11.70
C VAL A 45 5.22 9.24 10.58
N VAL A 46 5.33 10.51 10.18
CA VAL A 46 4.53 11.07 9.09
C VAL A 46 4.77 10.31 7.78
N LEU A 47 6.03 10.06 7.41
CA LEU A 47 6.36 9.33 6.19
C LEU A 47 5.88 7.87 6.20
N MET A 48 5.84 7.23 7.36
CA MET A 48 5.30 5.87 7.49
C MET A 48 3.77 5.83 7.34
N ILE A 49 3.05 6.85 7.81
CA ILE A 49 1.58 6.87 7.79
C ILE A 49 1.05 7.40 6.44
N LEU A 50 1.75 8.34 5.83
CA LEU A 50 1.27 9.12 4.69
C LEU A 50 0.82 8.25 3.50
N PRO A 51 1.56 7.20 3.07
CA PRO A 51 1.10 6.35 1.98
C PRO A 51 -0.21 5.63 2.31
N TYR A 52 -0.33 5.05 3.51
CA TYR A 52 -1.57 4.36 3.93
C TYR A 52 -2.76 5.32 3.96
N ALA A 53 -2.57 6.52 4.51
CA ALA A 53 -3.61 7.54 4.53
C ALA A 53 -4.01 7.97 3.11
N ALA A 54 -3.05 8.13 2.21
CA ALA A 54 -3.31 8.50 0.82
C ALA A 54 -4.14 7.44 0.09
N PHE A 55 -3.77 6.15 0.23
CA PHE A 55 -4.52 5.05 -0.38
C PHE A 55 -5.90 4.88 0.25
N GLU A 56 -6.06 5.13 1.55
CA GLU A 56 -7.38 5.10 2.20
C GLU A 56 -8.31 6.16 1.62
N VAL A 57 -7.81 7.41 1.52
CA VAL A 57 -8.57 8.52 0.94
C VAL A 57 -8.96 8.20 -0.50
N GLN A 58 -8.02 7.69 -1.28
CA GLN A 58 -8.26 7.34 -2.67
C GLN A 58 -9.26 6.19 -2.85
N THR A 59 -9.17 5.18 -1.99
CA THR A 59 -10.11 4.06 -1.98
C THR A 59 -11.51 4.54 -1.59
N HIS A 60 -11.63 5.47 -0.65
CA HIS A 60 -12.92 6.00 -0.23
C HIS A 60 -13.56 6.93 -1.28
N THR A 61 -12.76 7.64 -2.08
CA THR A 61 -13.26 8.58 -3.09
C THR A 61 -13.64 7.90 -4.40
N VAL A 62 -12.81 6.98 -4.90
CA VAL A 62 -12.98 6.37 -6.24
C VAL A 62 -13.26 4.87 -6.17
N GLY A 63 -12.84 4.21 -5.08
CA GLY A 63 -12.93 2.74 -4.97
C GLY A 63 -14.35 2.20 -5.05
N LYS A 64 -15.38 2.95 -4.64
CA LYS A 64 -16.78 2.48 -4.65
C LYS A 64 -17.24 1.96 -6.01
N GLU A 65 -16.78 2.55 -7.11
CA GLU A 65 -17.10 2.11 -8.48
C GLU A 65 -16.31 0.87 -8.92
N MET A 66 -15.27 0.49 -8.18
CA MET A 66 -14.34 -0.61 -8.47
C MET A 66 -14.58 -1.85 -7.60
N ALA A 67 -15.62 -1.85 -6.76
CA ALA A 67 -15.87 -2.94 -5.81
C ALA A 67 -16.15 -4.27 -6.55
N ASP A 68 -17.03 -4.23 -7.55
CA ASP A 68 -17.39 -5.41 -8.36
C ASP A 68 -16.16 -5.97 -9.10
N ALA A 69 -15.34 -5.08 -9.68
CA ALA A 69 -14.09 -5.45 -10.32
C ALA A 69 -13.08 -6.06 -9.33
N ALA A 70 -13.04 -5.60 -8.09
CA ALA A 70 -12.17 -6.15 -7.06
C ALA A 70 -12.60 -7.56 -6.62
N GLU A 71 -13.91 -7.82 -6.55
CA GLU A 71 -14.44 -9.17 -6.33
C GLU A 71 -14.13 -10.09 -7.51
N GLU A 72 -14.25 -9.57 -8.74
CA GLU A 72 -13.89 -10.29 -9.95
C GLU A 72 -12.41 -10.70 -9.97
N VAL A 73 -11.51 -9.85 -9.46
CA VAL A 73 -10.08 -10.19 -9.30
C VAL A 73 -9.88 -11.42 -8.41
N ILE A 74 -10.62 -11.51 -7.29
CA ILE A 74 -10.53 -12.69 -6.41
C ILE A 74 -11.13 -13.92 -7.10
N ALA A 75 -12.29 -13.78 -7.73
CA ALA A 75 -12.95 -14.88 -8.41
C ALA A 75 -12.13 -15.47 -9.57
N HIS A 76 -11.32 -14.64 -10.24
CA HIS A 76 -10.40 -15.07 -11.30
C HIS A 76 -9.02 -15.49 -10.80
N SER A 77 -8.71 -15.22 -9.53
CA SER A 77 -7.50 -15.71 -8.90
C SER A 77 -7.73 -17.11 -8.33
N ASP A 78 -6.70 -17.94 -8.30
CA ASP A 78 -6.75 -19.29 -7.70
C ASP A 78 -6.84 -19.28 -6.15
N ILE A 79 -7.43 -18.23 -5.58
CA ILE A 79 -7.63 -18.03 -4.13
C ILE A 79 -8.96 -18.69 -3.74
N GLN A 80 -8.95 -19.52 -2.71
CA GLN A 80 -10.13 -20.28 -2.24
C GLN A 80 -11.01 -19.49 -1.25
N GLY A 81 -10.60 -18.26 -0.92
CA GLY A 81 -11.22 -17.41 0.08
C GLY A 81 -11.99 -16.22 -0.49
N ASP A 82 -12.66 -15.51 0.41
CA ASP A 82 -13.43 -14.31 0.08
C ASP A 82 -12.54 -13.06 0.04
N LEU A 83 -13.02 -12.01 -0.63
CA LEU A 83 -12.43 -10.68 -0.58
C LEU A 83 -12.48 -10.13 0.86
N LYS A 84 -11.31 -9.79 1.43
CA LYS A 84 -11.23 -9.13 2.74
C LYS A 84 -11.33 -7.61 2.63
N TYR A 85 -10.50 -7.03 1.76
CA TYR A 85 -10.51 -5.62 1.41
C TYR A 85 -9.71 -5.40 0.14
N TYR A 86 -9.91 -4.24 -0.48
CA TYR A 86 -9.03 -3.75 -1.53
C TYR A 86 -8.61 -2.30 -1.24
N LYS A 87 -7.51 -1.87 -1.84
CA LYS A 87 -7.01 -0.51 -1.80
C LYS A 87 -6.64 -0.04 -3.20
N VAL A 88 -7.06 1.16 -3.54
CA VAL A 88 -6.68 1.83 -4.79
C VAL A 88 -5.31 2.48 -4.56
N LEU A 89 -4.27 1.94 -5.21
CA LEU A 89 -2.92 2.49 -5.13
C LEU A 89 -2.76 3.72 -6.02
N PHE A 90 -3.32 3.63 -7.22
CA PHE A 90 -3.22 4.69 -8.20
C PHE A 90 -4.44 4.66 -9.11
N THR A 91 -4.89 5.81 -9.56
CA THR A 91 -6.01 5.89 -10.50
C THR A 91 -5.78 7.06 -11.43
N THR A 92 -6.18 6.85 -12.67
CA THR A 92 -6.37 7.87 -13.69
C THR A 92 -7.82 7.80 -14.14
N GLY A 93 -8.24 8.71 -15.01
CA GLY A 93 -9.61 8.67 -15.56
C GLY A 93 -9.93 7.42 -16.39
N SER A 94 -8.91 6.66 -16.82
CA SER A 94 -9.06 5.52 -17.73
C SER A 94 -8.52 4.18 -17.19
N TRP A 95 -7.66 4.20 -16.17
CA TRP A 95 -7.12 2.98 -15.57
C TRP A 95 -6.77 3.19 -14.09
N ALA A 96 -6.78 2.11 -13.32
CA ALA A 96 -6.41 2.10 -11.90
C ALA A 96 -5.49 0.90 -11.57
N ASP A 97 -4.64 1.08 -10.58
CA ASP A 97 -3.82 0.03 -9.95
C ASP A 97 -4.40 -0.21 -8.57
N VAL A 98 -4.82 -1.44 -8.32
CA VAL A 98 -5.46 -1.84 -7.07
C VAL A 98 -4.72 -3.01 -6.45
N VAL A 99 -4.68 -3.02 -5.13
CA VAL A 99 -4.27 -4.16 -4.34
C VAL A 99 -5.51 -4.76 -3.72
N VAL A 100 -5.67 -6.06 -3.91
CA VAL A 100 -6.82 -6.84 -3.46
C VAL A 100 -6.27 -7.87 -2.48
N VAL A 101 -6.87 -7.94 -1.29
CA VAL A 101 -6.46 -8.87 -0.23
C VAL A 101 -7.61 -9.82 0.03
N GLY A 102 -7.35 -11.11 -0.17
CA GLY A 102 -8.27 -12.19 0.15
C GLY A 102 -8.10 -12.68 1.59
N GLU A 103 -9.01 -13.53 2.03
CA GLU A 103 -8.89 -14.26 3.30
C GLU A 103 -9.25 -15.73 3.07
N GLU A 104 -8.27 -16.63 3.13
CA GLU A 104 -8.46 -18.06 2.89
C GLU A 104 -7.89 -18.92 4.02
N PRO A 105 -8.46 -20.11 4.29
CA PRO A 105 -7.89 -21.02 5.28
C PRO A 105 -6.55 -21.57 4.79
N ASN A 106 -5.56 -21.59 5.67
CA ASN A 106 -4.22 -22.10 5.35
C ASN A 106 -4.14 -23.62 5.54
N THR A 107 -3.39 -24.30 4.68
CA THR A 107 -3.27 -25.77 4.65
C THR A 107 -2.70 -26.40 5.93
N TRP A 108 -1.89 -25.67 6.70
CA TRP A 108 -1.23 -26.11 7.94
C TRP A 108 -1.94 -25.60 9.21
N GLY A 109 -3.13 -25.01 9.05
CA GLY A 109 -3.92 -24.40 10.12
C GLY A 109 -3.63 -22.91 10.25
N GLY A 110 -4.68 -22.10 10.28
CA GLY A 110 -4.61 -20.64 10.32
C GLY A 110 -5.37 -19.99 9.16
N ILE A 111 -5.18 -18.68 9.02
CA ILE A 111 -5.78 -17.87 7.96
C ILE A 111 -4.62 -17.27 7.16
N ASP A 112 -4.61 -17.54 5.86
CA ASP A 112 -3.76 -16.85 4.89
C ASP A 112 -4.48 -15.61 4.35
N ARG A 113 -3.70 -14.60 4.02
CA ARG A 113 -4.19 -13.35 3.41
C ARG A 113 -3.43 -13.09 2.12
N PRO A 114 -3.79 -13.80 1.05
CA PRO A 114 -3.15 -13.63 -0.23
C PRO A 114 -3.37 -12.21 -0.76
N VAL A 115 -2.33 -11.67 -1.38
CA VAL A 115 -2.31 -10.31 -1.92
C VAL A 115 -2.20 -10.40 -3.44
N VAL A 116 -3.20 -9.88 -4.13
CA VAL A 116 -3.24 -9.78 -5.59
C VAL A 116 -3.09 -8.32 -5.99
N ARG A 117 -2.26 -8.03 -6.98
CA ARG A 117 -2.19 -6.72 -7.59
C ARG A 117 -2.83 -6.76 -8.97
N ALA A 118 -3.80 -5.89 -9.19
CA ALA A 118 -4.57 -5.86 -10.42
C ALA A 118 -4.56 -4.46 -11.04
N LYS A 119 -4.55 -4.44 -12.37
CA LYS A 119 -4.84 -3.25 -13.15
C LYS A 119 -6.27 -3.32 -13.64
N LEU A 120 -7.03 -2.28 -13.33
CA LEU A 120 -8.37 -2.07 -13.82
C LEU A 120 -8.34 -1.05 -14.95
N VAL A 121 -9.18 -1.23 -15.95
CA VAL A 121 -9.38 -0.28 -17.05
C VAL A 121 -10.85 0.09 -17.12
N ARG A 122 -11.13 1.31 -17.56
CA ARG A 122 -12.50 1.77 -17.73
C ARG A 122 -12.96 1.48 -19.15
N GLU A 123 -13.89 0.54 -19.29
CA GLU A 123 -14.50 0.13 -20.56
C GLU A 123 -16.01 0.37 -20.51
N GLU A 124 -16.55 1.07 -21.52
CA GLU A 124 -17.98 1.39 -21.62
C GLU A 124 -18.61 2.08 -20.38
N GLY A 125 -17.78 2.67 -19.52
CA GLY A 125 -18.21 3.36 -18.29
C GLY A 125 -18.00 2.56 -17.02
N GLU A 126 -17.72 1.26 -17.13
CA GLU A 126 -17.51 0.30 -16.05
C GLU A 126 -16.03 -0.02 -15.85
N TRP A 127 -15.65 -0.44 -14.65
CA TRP A 127 -14.29 -0.86 -14.34
C TRP A 127 -14.16 -2.36 -14.57
N VAL A 128 -13.20 -2.76 -15.41
CA VAL A 128 -12.96 -4.16 -15.78
C VAL A 128 -11.51 -4.53 -15.48
N VAL A 129 -11.28 -5.79 -15.12
CA VAL A 129 -9.94 -6.32 -14.85
C VAL A 129 -9.15 -6.49 -16.14
N ALA A 130 -8.13 -5.66 -16.37
CA ALA A 130 -7.24 -5.81 -17.53
C ALA A 130 -6.14 -6.85 -17.29
N SER A 131 -5.61 -6.90 -16.06
CA SER A 131 -4.60 -7.89 -15.67
C SER A 131 -4.55 -8.01 -14.15
N SER A 132 -4.26 -9.20 -13.65
CA SER A 132 -4.00 -9.45 -12.24
C SER A 132 -2.78 -10.36 -12.11
N HIS A 133 -2.04 -10.21 -11.01
CA HIS A 133 -0.99 -11.15 -10.63
C HIS A 133 -0.98 -11.32 -9.12
N LEU A 134 -0.82 -12.57 -8.70
CA LEU A 134 -0.65 -12.92 -7.31
C LEU A 134 0.73 -12.42 -6.86
N VAL A 135 0.76 -11.60 -5.81
CA VAL A 135 2.00 -11.06 -5.24
C VAL A 135 2.42 -11.88 -4.02
N TYR A 136 1.46 -12.31 -3.21
CA TYR A 136 1.75 -13.08 -2.00
C TYR A 136 0.65 -14.11 -1.78
N SER A 137 1.04 -15.35 -1.44
CA SER A 137 0.15 -16.41 -0.95
C SER A 137 1.00 -17.51 -0.35
N ASP A 138 0.69 -17.91 0.88
CA ASP A 138 1.34 -19.03 1.53
C ASP A 138 0.91 -20.35 0.87
N ASN A 139 -0.37 -20.50 0.54
CA ASN A 139 -0.91 -21.72 -0.07
C ASN A 139 -0.33 -21.99 -1.47
N GLN A 140 -0.09 -20.94 -2.27
CA GLN A 140 0.50 -21.08 -3.61
C GLN A 140 2.03 -20.93 -3.62
N ASN A 141 2.67 -20.79 -2.45
CA ASN A 141 4.11 -20.63 -2.29
C ASN A 141 4.68 -19.45 -3.11
N VAL A 142 3.95 -18.34 -3.12
CA VAL A 142 4.35 -17.10 -3.82
C VAL A 142 4.76 -16.06 -2.79
N ASP A 143 6.02 -15.64 -2.87
CA ASP A 143 6.63 -14.66 -1.96
C ASP A 143 7.02 -13.38 -2.70
N GLY A 144 6.16 -12.37 -2.64
CA GLY A 144 6.40 -11.04 -3.17
C GLY A 144 6.30 -9.95 -2.10
N ILE A 145 6.60 -8.72 -2.51
CA ILE A 145 6.57 -7.56 -1.64
C ILE A 145 5.74 -6.46 -2.30
N VAL A 146 4.73 -5.97 -1.59
CA VAL A 146 3.99 -4.75 -1.96
C VAL A 146 4.49 -3.58 -1.14
N PHE A 147 4.59 -2.41 -1.76
CA PHE A 147 4.95 -1.16 -1.11
C PHE A 147 3.81 -0.15 -1.23
N PRO A 148 3.27 0.36 -0.11
CA PRO A 148 3.55 -0.04 1.26
C PRO A 148 3.04 -1.47 1.54
N PRO A 149 3.54 -2.12 2.59
CA PRO A 149 3.13 -3.48 2.89
C PRO A 149 1.65 -3.58 3.30
N PHE A 150 0.91 -4.47 2.64
CA PHE A 150 -0.47 -4.86 2.94
C PHE A 150 -0.49 -6.33 3.38
N TRP A 151 -1.29 -6.65 4.40
CA TRP A 151 -1.41 -8.00 4.99
C TRP A 151 -2.82 -8.25 5.49
#